data_AF-A0A455X1S5-F1
#
_entry.id   AF-A0A455X1S5-F1
#
_cell.length_a   1.000
_cell.length_b   1.000
_cell.length_c   1.000
_cell.angle_alpha   90.00
_cell.angle_beta   90.00
_cell.angle_gamma   90.00
#
_symmetry.space_group_name_H-M   'P 1'
#
loop_
_entity.id
_entity.type
_entity.pdbx_description
1 polymer ?
#
loop_
_entity_poly.entity_id
_entity_poly.type
_entity_poly.pdbx_seq_one_letter_code
_entity_poly.pdbx_strand_id
1 'polypeptide(L)'
;MSDGEAMLKFVRDEVFPHLRILGGKKFTFGEYMKNVSLQISKASLLVLVIEEVEKLPLGNSDTQGDLYEYLLSKLTTAGIHGQFRTPRHIIKLMVGLVDPKPFEIIGDPACGTAGFLVAIMEYLRQSYSIPEFAEIFEGGSKSHVGNQLEDNHAHIQHGMFHGFDFDATMLRLAAMNLMLHGVKNPDLHYMDTLSKVFPEKFPAIADGEKGGLDVILSNPPFKCTLAEDVHPSLLKIVQTRKSELLFIVLVLRMLKSGGRSAIIVPDGVLFGSSKAHLAVREYLLDHNQLEGVISLPSGVFRSFAGLPTAILVFTKGGRSQDVFFYDAQADGLSHEEKCLENADNDLSDVLIQYRHWRNGESDFSDRTAKAFKVSAADIRAHNFELSINRYREIRHQEVKFEEPKVILARMQMLEVEIQRDMAELEAMLR
;
A
#
# COMPACT_ATOMS: atom_id res chain seq x y z
N MET A 1 -3.56 35.25 -21.88
CA MET A 1 -4.80 35.91 -22.33
C MET A 1 -5.22 36.88 -21.23
N SER A 2 -5.41 38.17 -21.54
CA SER A 2 -5.75 39.20 -20.53
C SER A 2 -7.24 39.23 -20.15
N ASP A 3 -8.09 38.51 -20.89
CA ASP A 3 -9.52 38.38 -20.62
C ASP A 3 -9.82 37.00 -19.98
N GLY A 4 -10.21 37.02 -18.71
CA GLY A 4 -10.54 35.82 -17.95
C GLY A 4 -11.80 35.11 -18.44
N GLU A 5 -12.78 35.83 -19.01
CA GLU A 5 -13.99 35.20 -19.56
C GLU A 5 -13.69 34.46 -20.85
N ALA A 6 -12.89 35.07 -21.73
CA ALA A 6 -12.38 34.41 -22.93
C ALA A 6 -11.57 33.16 -22.58
N MET A 7 -10.70 33.24 -21.56
CA MET A 7 -9.92 32.09 -21.08
C MET A 7 -10.82 30.97 -20.55
N LEU A 8 -11.81 31.29 -19.72
CA LEU A 8 -12.75 30.30 -19.18
C LEU A 8 -13.51 29.60 -20.30
N LYS A 9 -13.98 30.36 -21.30
CA LYS A 9 -14.66 29.80 -22.47
C LYS A 9 -13.74 28.88 -23.27
N PHE A 10 -12.52 29.32 -23.56
CA PHE A 10 -11.54 28.53 -24.30
C PHE A 10 -11.19 27.22 -23.58
N VAL A 11 -10.88 27.28 -22.28
CA VAL A 11 -10.52 26.07 -21.52
C VAL A 11 -11.71 25.11 -21.44
N ARG A 12 -12.91 25.61 -21.16
CA ARG A 12 -14.12 24.77 -21.01
C ARG A 12 -14.60 24.18 -22.34
N ASP A 13 -14.64 24.99 -23.40
CA ASP A 13 -15.34 24.66 -24.64
C ASP A 13 -14.40 24.14 -25.74
N GLU A 14 -13.08 24.36 -25.63
CA GLU A 14 -12.09 23.87 -26.60
C GLU A 14 -11.11 22.88 -25.97
N VAL A 15 -10.42 23.26 -24.88
CA VAL A 15 -9.35 22.42 -24.29
C VAL A 15 -9.91 21.12 -23.70
N PHE A 16 -10.92 21.18 -22.84
CA PHE A 16 -11.50 19.97 -22.22
C PHE A 16 -12.12 19.02 -23.26
N PRO A 17 -12.88 19.50 -24.25
CA PRO A 17 -13.32 18.66 -25.37
C PRO A 17 -12.17 18.05 -26.17
N HIS A 18 -11.08 18.80 -26.38
CA HIS A 18 -9.89 18.26 -27.05
C HIS A 18 -9.24 17.13 -26.25
N LEU A 19 -9.14 17.24 -24.93
CA LEU A 19 -8.59 16.18 -24.07
C LEU A 19 -9.37 14.86 -24.17
N ARG A 20 -10.68 14.91 -24.44
CA ARG A 20 -11.54 13.71 -24.62
C ARG A 20 -11.23 12.93 -25.89
N ILE A 21 -10.61 13.56 -26.88
CA ILE A 21 -10.24 12.94 -28.17
C ILE A 21 -8.73 12.78 -28.33
N LEU A 22 -7.96 13.23 -27.34
CA LEU A 22 -6.50 13.18 -27.33
C LEU A 22 -6.03 11.72 -27.23
N GLY A 23 -5.13 11.32 -28.14
CA GLY A 23 -4.58 9.96 -28.19
C GLY A 23 -5.07 9.09 -29.36
N GLY A 24 -6.17 9.46 -30.03
CA GLY A 24 -6.70 8.73 -31.19
C GLY A 24 -6.93 7.23 -30.90
N LYS A 25 -6.78 6.36 -31.92
CA LYS A 25 -6.89 4.89 -31.75
C LYS A 25 -5.65 4.24 -31.12
N LYS A 26 -4.58 5.00 -30.87
CA LYS A 26 -3.27 4.48 -30.44
C LYS A 26 -3.01 4.61 -28.94
N PHE A 27 -3.75 5.47 -28.24
CA PHE A 27 -3.58 5.71 -26.80
C PHE A 27 -4.93 5.72 -26.10
N THR A 28 -5.00 5.11 -24.92
CA THR A 28 -6.20 5.01 -24.08
C THR A 28 -6.57 6.30 -23.34
N PHE A 29 -5.75 7.35 -23.45
CA PHE A 29 -5.93 8.61 -22.70
C PHE A 29 -7.31 9.28 -22.88
N GLY A 30 -7.79 9.36 -24.12
CA GLY A 30 -9.11 9.93 -24.42
C GLY A 30 -10.26 9.16 -23.78
N GLU A 31 -10.09 7.84 -23.54
CA GLU A 31 -11.10 7.01 -22.89
C GLU A 31 -11.28 7.40 -21.42
N TYR A 32 -10.18 7.64 -20.70
CA TYR A 32 -10.24 8.12 -19.32
C TYR A 32 -10.82 9.54 -19.23
N MET A 33 -10.52 10.40 -20.21
CA MET A 33 -10.94 11.79 -20.22
C MET A 33 -12.37 12.03 -20.72
N LYS A 34 -13.05 11.01 -21.30
CA LYS A 34 -14.33 11.13 -22.02
C LYS A 34 -15.43 11.93 -21.29
N ASN A 35 -15.51 11.80 -19.97
CA ASN A 35 -16.53 12.44 -19.13
C ASN A 35 -15.99 13.61 -18.29
N VAL A 36 -14.81 14.14 -18.60
CA VAL A 36 -14.18 15.20 -17.80
C VAL A 36 -14.72 16.56 -18.21
N SER A 37 -15.12 17.36 -17.22
CA SER A 37 -15.58 18.74 -17.38
C SER A 37 -14.88 19.68 -16.40
N LEU A 38 -14.66 20.92 -16.83
CA LEU A 38 -14.11 21.95 -15.98
C LEU A 38 -15.13 22.31 -14.90
N GLN A 39 -14.78 22.12 -13.62
CA GLN A 39 -15.64 22.44 -12.48
C GLN A 39 -15.51 23.90 -12.02
N ILE A 40 -14.48 24.61 -12.48
CA ILE A 40 -14.28 26.03 -12.15
C ILE A 40 -15.26 26.88 -12.95
N SER A 41 -16.18 27.55 -12.25
CA SER A 41 -17.21 28.40 -12.86
C SER A 41 -16.85 29.88 -12.89
N LYS A 42 -15.93 30.33 -12.02
CA LYS A 42 -15.51 31.74 -11.92
C LYS A 42 -14.25 31.98 -12.76
N ALA A 43 -14.34 32.90 -13.72
CA ALA A 43 -13.22 33.28 -14.59
C ALA A 43 -12.00 33.77 -13.81
N SER A 44 -12.19 34.62 -12.80
CA SER A 44 -11.11 35.13 -11.95
C SER A 44 -10.38 34.03 -11.20
N LEU A 45 -11.10 32.99 -10.75
CA LEU A 45 -10.48 31.84 -10.09
C LEU A 45 -9.65 31.01 -11.06
N LEU A 46 -10.13 30.82 -12.30
CA LEU A 46 -9.37 30.08 -13.31
C LEU A 46 -8.04 30.79 -13.66
N VAL A 47 -8.07 32.11 -13.82
CA VAL A 47 -6.86 32.91 -14.08
C VAL A 47 -5.85 32.73 -12.94
N LEU A 48 -6.28 32.88 -11.68
CA LEU A 48 -5.42 32.68 -10.52
C LEU A 48 -4.83 31.27 -10.47
N VAL A 49 -5.63 30.24 -10.75
CA VAL A 49 -5.14 28.85 -10.77
C VAL A 49 -4.08 28.66 -11.86
N ILE A 50 -4.29 29.21 -13.05
CA ILE A 50 -3.33 29.09 -14.15
C ILE A 50 -2.03 29.83 -13.84
N GLU A 51 -2.10 31.03 -13.26
CA GLU A 51 -0.92 31.79 -12.84
C GLU A 51 -0.11 31.07 -11.76
N GLU A 52 -0.76 30.39 -10.82
CA GLU A 52 -0.06 29.58 -9.82
C GLU A 52 0.55 28.31 -10.43
N VAL A 53 -0.15 27.66 -11.37
CA VAL A 53 0.37 26.47 -12.08
C VAL A 53 1.58 26.82 -12.95
N GLU A 54 1.59 27.99 -13.59
CA GLU A 54 2.71 28.46 -14.43
C GLU A 54 4.01 28.64 -13.62
N LYS A 55 3.90 28.97 -12.32
CA LYS A 55 5.05 29.12 -11.42
C LYS A 55 5.66 27.80 -10.98
N LEU A 56 4.97 26.67 -11.21
CA LEU A 56 5.45 25.37 -10.77
C LEU A 56 6.60 24.90 -11.68
N PRO A 57 7.62 24.22 -11.13
CA PRO A 57 8.76 23.73 -11.90
C PRO A 57 8.38 22.48 -12.72
N LEU A 58 7.60 22.69 -13.79
CA LEU A 58 7.06 21.63 -14.65
C LEU A 58 8.03 21.22 -15.77
N GLY A 59 9.33 21.55 -15.68
CA GLY A 59 10.31 21.27 -16.72
C GLY A 59 10.75 19.79 -16.82
N ASN A 60 10.59 19.02 -15.74
CA ASN A 60 11.03 17.62 -15.63
C ASN A 60 9.85 16.71 -15.27
N SER A 61 9.72 15.57 -15.96
CA SER A 61 8.71 14.54 -15.71
C SER A 61 8.76 14.03 -14.26
N ASP A 62 9.95 13.84 -13.68
CA ASP A 62 10.10 13.36 -12.31
C ASP A 62 9.50 14.36 -11.32
N THR A 63 9.82 15.66 -11.48
CA THR A 63 9.28 16.74 -10.63
C THR A 63 7.78 16.90 -10.80
N GLN A 64 7.25 16.74 -12.02
CA GLN A 64 5.81 16.75 -12.27
C GLN A 64 5.09 15.61 -11.56
N GLY A 65 5.64 14.39 -11.63
CA GLY A 65 5.11 13.20 -10.96
C GLY A 65 5.09 13.36 -9.44
N ASP A 66 6.20 13.80 -8.85
CA ASP A 66 6.29 14.02 -7.40
C ASP A 66 5.34 15.11 -6.90
N LEU A 67 5.22 16.21 -7.65
CA LEU A 67 4.27 17.27 -7.33
C LEU A 67 2.82 16.75 -7.40
N TYR A 68 2.50 15.94 -8.40
CA TYR A 68 1.18 15.32 -8.54
C TYR A 68 0.88 14.39 -7.34
N GLU A 69 1.81 13.53 -6.97
CA GLU A 69 1.70 12.63 -5.83
C GLU A 69 1.57 13.38 -4.49
N TYR A 70 2.26 14.52 -4.36
CA TYR A 70 2.13 15.42 -3.23
C TYR A 70 0.73 16.03 -3.16
N LEU A 71 0.20 16.56 -4.27
CA LEU A 71 -1.15 17.11 -4.32
C LEU A 71 -2.21 16.04 -3.99
N LEU A 72 -2.07 14.84 -4.54
CA LEU A 72 -2.92 13.69 -4.19
C LEU A 72 -2.87 13.38 -2.69
N SER A 73 -1.70 13.51 -2.04
CA SER A 73 -1.56 13.29 -0.60
C SER A 73 -2.35 14.32 0.22
N LYS A 74 -2.37 15.58 -0.22
CA LYS A 74 -3.13 16.65 0.45
C LYS A 74 -4.63 16.55 0.24
N LEU A 75 -5.06 16.11 -0.94
CA LEU A 75 -6.48 15.83 -1.22
C LEU A 75 -7.02 14.68 -0.35
N THR A 76 -6.14 13.76 0.05
CA THR A 76 -6.47 12.65 0.93
C THR A 76 -6.81 13.14 2.35
N THR A 77 -6.01 14.08 2.87
CA THR A 77 -6.22 14.70 4.20
C THR A 77 -7.49 15.55 4.28
N ALA A 78 -7.93 16.13 3.16
CA ALA A 78 -9.11 17.01 3.10
C ALA A 78 -10.47 16.27 3.12
N GLY A 79 -10.49 14.94 3.23
CA GLY A 79 -11.69 14.15 3.56
C GLY A 79 -12.66 13.84 2.42
N ILE A 80 -12.48 14.37 1.20
CA ILE A 80 -13.49 14.26 0.14
C ILE A 80 -13.30 13.03 -0.75
N HIS A 81 -12.07 12.49 -0.90
CA HIS A 81 -11.79 11.31 -1.76
C HIS A 81 -10.67 10.39 -1.20
N GLY A 82 -10.21 10.65 0.03
CA GLY A 82 -8.98 10.09 0.62
C GLY A 82 -9.11 8.82 1.45
N GLN A 83 -10.25 8.13 1.41
CA GLN A 83 -10.54 7.12 2.42
C GLN A 83 -9.72 5.83 2.26
N PHE A 84 -8.96 5.64 1.19
CA PHE A 84 -8.31 4.36 0.88
C PHE A 84 -6.90 4.47 0.25
N ARG A 85 -6.14 5.55 0.49
CA ARG A 85 -4.77 5.64 -0.06
C ARG A 85 -3.75 4.93 0.83
N THR A 86 -2.92 4.08 0.22
CA THR A 86 -1.77 3.45 0.88
C THR A 86 -0.64 4.47 1.08
N PRO A 87 -0.05 4.59 2.28
CA PRO A 87 1.11 5.46 2.49
C PRO A 87 2.33 5.05 1.65
N ARG A 88 3.09 6.03 1.11
CA ARG A 88 4.20 5.76 0.16
C ARG A 88 5.29 4.86 0.73
N HIS A 89 5.61 4.98 2.02
CA HIS A 89 6.63 4.14 2.67
C HIS A 89 6.20 2.66 2.75
N ILE A 90 4.92 2.39 2.98
CA ILE A 90 4.35 1.03 2.95
C ILE A 90 4.34 0.47 1.53
N ILE A 91 3.99 1.28 0.53
CA ILE A 91 4.08 0.89 -0.88
C ILE A 91 5.51 0.48 -1.22
N LYS A 92 6.51 1.29 -0.87
CA LYS A 92 7.93 0.99 -1.12
C LYS A 92 8.39 -0.29 -0.44
N LEU A 93 7.97 -0.53 0.80
CA LEU A 93 8.23 -1.80 1.48
C LEU A 93 7.67 -2.98 0.68
N MET A 94 6.38 -2.93 0.30
CA MET A 94 5.73 -4.01 -0.44
C MET A 94 6.36 -4.28 -1.80
N VAL A 95 6.73 -3.22 -2.54
CA VAL A 95 7.48 -3.34 -3.79
C VAL A 95 8.82 -4.01 -3.55
N GLY A 96 9.54 -3.63 -2.49
CA GLY A 96 10.81 -4.26 -2.11
C GLY A 96 10.68 -5.74 -1.71
N LEU A 97 9.56 -6.12 -1.08
CA LEU A 97 9.27 -7.51 -0.68
C LEU A 97 9.03 -8.40 -1.91
N VAL A 98 8.29 -7.91 -2.91
CA VAL A 98 8.04 -8.69 -4.13
C VAL A 98 9.16 -8.57 -5.16
N ASP A 99 10.02 -7.55 -5.12
CA ASP A 99 11.18 -7.42 -6.02
C ASP A 99 10.81 -7.64 -7.51
N PRO A 100 10.00 -6.74 -8.11
CA PRO A 100 9.49 -6.90 -9.47
C PRO A 100 10.61 -6.79 -10.52
N LYS A 101 10.48 -7.52 -11.63
CA LYS A 101 11.46 -7.55 -12.73
C LYS A 101 10.91 -6.89 -14.00
N PRO A 102 11.78 -6.29 -14.85
CA PRO A 102 11.37 -5.53 -16.04
C PRO A 102 10.57 -6.32 -17.08
N PHE A 103 10.68 -7.65 -17.13
CA PHE A 103 10.00 -8.52 -18.09
C PHE A 103 8.66 -9.08 -17.58
N GLU A 104 8.32 -8.83 -16.32
CA GLU A 104 7.13 -9.38 -15.66
C GLU A 104 5.86 -8.60 -16.02
N ILE A 105 4.71 -9.25 -15.92
CA ILE A 105 3.39 -8.64 -16.04
C ILE A 105 2.86 -8.41 -14.63
N ILE A 106 2.46 -7.17 -14.37
CA ILE A 106 2.14 -6.67 -13.05
C ILE A 106 0.72 -6.15 -13.04
N GLY A 107 -0.02 -6.41 -11.96
CA GLY A 107 -1.29 -5.72 -11.79
C GLY A 107 -1.74 -5.42 -10.38
N ASP A 108 -2.76 -4.57 -10.32
CA ASP A 108 -3.48 -4.20 -9.10
C ASP A 108 -4.99 -4.26 -9.36
N PRO A 109 -5.72 -5.22 -8.75
CA PRO A 109 -7.17 -5.38 -8.95
C PRO A 109 -8.03 -4.30 -8.26
N ALA A 110 -7.41 -3.39 -7.51
CA ALA A 110 -8.05 -2.26 -6.84
C ALA A 110 -7.09 -1.05 -6.84
N CYS A 111 -6.75 -0.57 -8.04
CA CYS A 111 -5.56 0.27 -8.23
C CYS A 111 -5.67 1.69 -7.65
N GLY A 112 -6.88 2.23 -7.41
CA GLY A 112 -7.07 3.59 -6.92
C GLY A 112 -6.34 4.59 -7.82
N THR A 113 -5.41 5.37 -7.25
CA THR A 113 -4.57 6.33 -7.98
C THR A 113 -3.29 5.71 -8.58
N ALA A 114 -3.23 4.38 -8.70
CA ALA A 114 -2.09 3.60 -9.20
C ALA A 114 -0.78 3.75 -8.39
N GLY A 115 -0.87 3.99 -7.07
CA GLY A 115 0.31 4.18 -6.22
C GLY A 115 1.31 3.01 -6.25
N PHE A 116 0.83 1.77 -6.26
CA PHE A 116 1.69 0.59 -6.40
C PHE A 116 2.37 0.53 -7.76
N LEU A 117 1.62 0.71 -8.85
CA LEU A 117 2.15 0.63 -10.22
C LEU A 117 3.21 1.72 -10.46
N VAL A 118 2.98 2.94 -9.96
CA VAL A 118 3.95 4.04 -10.00
C VAL A 118 5.21 3.71 -9.22
N ALA A 119 5.07 3.22 -7.98
CA ALA A 119 6.22 2.87 -7.15
C ALA A 119 7.05 1.72 -7.74
N ILE A 120 6.43 0.79 -8.48
CA ILE A 120 7.17 -0.23 -9.22
C ILE A 120 7.97 0.39 -10.35
N MET A 121 7.40 1.33 -11.12
CA MET A 121 8.14 2.03 -12.16
C MET A 121 9.34 2.79 -11.59
N GLU A 122 9.16 3.48 -10.46
CA GLU A 122 10.25 4.13 -9.72
C GLU A 122 11.31 3.11 -9.27
N TYR A 123 10.88 1.97 -8.71
CA TYR A 123 11.76 0.90 -8.25
C TYR A 123 12.59 0.32 -9.39
N LEU A 124 11.99 0.07 -10.55
CA LEU A 124 12.69 -0.42 -11.74
C LEU A 124 13.69 0.61 -12.24
N ARG A 125 13.32 1.89 -12.33
CA ARG A 125 14.26 2.94 -12.70
C ARG A 125 15.46 2.99 -11.76
N GLN A 126 15.23 2.94 -10.45
CA GLN A 126 16.28 2.98 -9.45
C GLN A 126 17.19 1.75 -9.51
N SER A 127 16.60 0.55 -9.60
CA SER A 127 17.33 -0.72 -9.55
C SER A 127 18.11 -1.01 -10.84
N TYR A 128 17.65 -0.47 -11.98
CA TYR A 128 18.22 -0.66 -13.31
C TYR A 128 18.84 0.64 -13.86
N SER A 129 19.33 1.50 -12.96
CA SER A 129 20.16 2.66 -13.31
C SER A 129 21.62 2.41 -12.95
N ILE A 130 22.52 2.79 -13.85
CA ILE A 130 23.96 2.81 -13.56
C ILE A 130 24.25 4.04 -12.68
N PRO A 131 24.85 3.87 -11.48
CA PRO A 131 25.08 4.98 -10.54
C PRO A 131 25.89 6.15 -11.11
N GLU A 132 26.75 5.89 -12.09
CA GLU A 132 27.62 6.86 -12.77
C GLU A 132 26.85 7.81 -13.71
N PHE A 133 25.64 7.41 -14.13
CA PHE A 133 24.75 8.21 -14.99
C PHE A 133 23.57 8.81 -14.22
N ALA A 134 23.59 8.76 -12.89
CA ALA A 134 22.58 9.45 -12.08
C ALA A 134 22.81 10.96 -12.17
N GLU A 135 21.89 11.68 -12.80
CA GLU A 135 21.94 13.14 -12.87
C GLU A 135 21.64 13.71 -11.47
N ILE A 136 22.58 14.51 -10.94
CA ILE A 136 22.39 15.23 -9.67
C ILE A 136 21.83 16.61 -10.02
N PHE A 137 20.59 16.88 -9.61
CA PHE A 137 19.95 18.18 -9.83
C PHE A 137 20.31 19.20 -8.76
N GLU A 138 20.11 20.49 -9.07
CA GLU A 138 20.16 21.57 -8.08
C GLU A 138 19.17 21.29 -6.95
N GLY A 139 19.70 21.05 -5.75
CA GLY A 139 18.92 20.58 -4.58
C GLY A 139 19.24 19.15 -4.13
N GLY A 140 20.18 18.45 -4.79
CA GLY A 140 20.73 17.17 -4.33
C GLY A 140 19.89 15.93 -4.65
N SER A 141 18.79 16.08 -5.40
CA SER A 141 17.98 14.95 -5.88
C SER A 141 18.65 14.27 -7.07
N LYS A 142 18.69 12.93 -7.06
CA LYS A 142 19.25 12.10 -8.13
C LYS A 142 18.14 11.62 -9.07
N SER A 143 18.20 11.95 -10.36
CA SER A 143 17.37 11.26 -11.36
C SER A 143 17.94 9.88 -11.63
N HIS A 144 17.06 8.89 -11.76
CA HIS A 144 17.39 7.55 -12.18
C HIS A 144 16.77 7.32 -13.55
N VAL A 145 17.60 7.32 -14.59
CA VAL A 145 17.14 7.28 -15.99
C VAL A 145 16.63 5.89 -16.38
N GLY A 146 17.03 4.84 -15.64
CA GLY A 146 16.68 3.45 -15.94
C GLY A 146 17.35 2.97 -17.24
N ASN A 147 18.61 3.34 -17.45
CA ASN A 147 19.33 3.09 -18.70
C ASN A 147 19.54 1.60 -19.02
N GLN A 148 19.32 0.69 -18.07
CA GLN A 148 19.34 -0.75 -18.32
C GLN A 148 17.94 -1.33 -18.65
N LEU A 149 16.93 -0.48 -18.86
CA LEU A 149 15.56 -0.88 -19.19
C LEU A 149 15.27 -0.88 -20.70
N GLU A 150 16.24 -0.54 -21.56
CA GLU A 150 16.03 -0.41 -23.01
C GLU A 150 15.41 -1.65 -23.65
N ASP A 151 15.90 -2.84 -23.31
CA ASP A 151 15.40 -4.12 -23.84
C ASP A 151 13.92 -4.37 -23.50
N ASN A 152 13.46 -3.85 -22.36
CA ASN A 152 12.09 -4.00 -21.88
C ASN A 152 11.24 -2.75 -22.10
N HIS A 153 11.79 -1.70 -22.75
CA HIS A 153 11.14 -0.40 -22.82
C HIS A 153 9.74 -0.49 -23.45
N ALA A 154 9.58 -1.23 -24.56
CA ALA A 154 8.26 -1.41 -25.18
C ALA A 154 7.26 -2.13 -24.25
N HIS A 155 7.70 -3.15 -23.52
CA HIS A 155 6.88 -3.88 -22.57
C HIS A 155 6.47 -2.98 -21.38
N ILE A 156 7.42 -2.25 -20.80
CA ILE A 156 7.16 -1.31 -19.69
C ILE A 156 6.14 -0.24 -20.11
N GLN A 157 6.22 0.26 -21.34
CA GLN A 157 5.36 1.33 -21.82
C GLN A 157 3.93 0.89 -22.18
N HIS A 158 3.72 -0.40 -22.50
CA HIS A 158 2.48 -0.87 -23.13
C HIS A 158 1.88 -2.18 -22.58
N GLY A 159 2.67 -3.06 -21.96
CA GLY A 159 2.25 -4.42 -21.61
C GLY A 159 2.47 -4.83 -20.15
N MET A 160 3.28 -4.08 -19.41
CA MET A 160 3.67 -4.42 -18.04
C MET A 160 2.60 -4.14 -17.00
N PHE A 161 1.95 -2.97 -17.05
CA PHE A 161 1.12 -2.46 -15.96
C PHE A 161 -0.37 -2.61 -16.25
N HIS A 162 -1.07 -3.37 -15.41
CA HIS A 162 -2.50 -3.65 -15.47
C HIS A 162 -3.21 -3.15 -14.21
N GLY A 163 -4.14 -2.22 -14.33
CA GLY A 163 -4.88 -1.66 -13.19
C GLY A 163 -6.38 -1.76 -13.38
N PHE A 164 -7.10 -2.05 -12.29
CA PHE A 164 -8.56 -2.11 -12.32
C PHE A 164 -9.13 -1.30 -11.15
N ASP A 165 -10.16 -0.52 -11.45
CA ASP A 165 -10.94 0.20 -10.45
C ASP A 165 -12.37 0.39 -10.96
N PHE A 166 -13.33 0.50 -10.04
CA PHE A 166 -14.74 0.73 -10.37
C PHE A 166 -15.16 2.20 -10.24
N ASP A 167 -14.24 3.09 -9.83
CA ASP A 167 -14.41 4.54 -9.86
C ASP A 167 -13.66 5.16 -11.05
N ALA A 168 -14.44 5.73 -11.99
CA ALA A 168 -13.89 6.43 -13.16
C ALA A 168 -13.00 7.63 -12.78
N THR A 169 -13.23 8.27 -11.63
CA THR A 169 -12.38 9.35 -11.13
C THR A 169 -11.02 8.82 -10.71
N MET A 170 -10.97 7.69 -10.01
CA MET A 170 -9.71 7.06 -9.60
C MET A 170 -8.90 6.62 -10.81
N LEU A 171 -9.53 5.99 -11.80
CA LEU A 171 -8.83 5.60 -13.04
C LEU A 171 -8.23 6.78 -13.80
N ARG A 172 -8.90 7.94 -13.82
CA ARG A 172 -8.33 9.16 -14.41
C ARG A 172 -7.09 9.62 -13.66
N LEU A 173 -7.16 9.65 -12.33
CA LEU A 173 -6.01 10.03 -11.51
C LEU A 173 -4.87 9.04 -11.69
N ALA A 174 -5.15 7.73 -11.72
CA ALA A 174 -4.18 6.68 -12.00
C ALA A 174 -3.52 6.83 -13.37
N ALA A 175 -4.30 7.07 -14.42
CA ALA A 175 -3.77 7.25 -15.78
C ALA A 175 -2.82 8.44 -15.85
N MET A 176 -3.24 9.60 -15.30
CA MET A 176 -2.39 10.79 -15.22
C MET A 176 -1.13 10.51 -14.40
N ASN A 177 -1.26 9.83 -13.26
CA ASN A 177 -0.14 9.53 -12.38
C ASN A 177 0.91 8.68 -13.09
N LEU A 178 0.51 7.59 -13.73
CA LEU A 178 1.41 6.72 -14.49
C LEU A 178 2.07 7.45 -15.66
N MET A 179 1.32 8.28 -16.39
CA MET A 179 1.86 9.05 -17.50
C MET A 179 2.90 10.10 -17.06
N LEU A 180 2.65 10.79 -15.95
CA LEU A 180 3.62 11.75 -15.37
C LEU A 180 4.88 11.05 -14.85
N HIS A 181 4.75 9.79 -14.42
CA HIS A 181 5.89 8.92 -14.09
C HIS A 181 6.43 8.17 -15.31
N GLY A 182 6.10 8.60 -16.53
CA GLY A 182 6.70 8.15 -17.79
C GLY A 182 6.23 6.79 -18.31
N VAL A 183 5.06 6.31 -17.89
CA VAL A 183 4.36 5.16 -18.51
C VAL A 183 3.33 5.69 -19.51
N LYS A 184 3.62 5.59 -20.80
CA LYS A 184 2.84 6.27 -21.86
C LYS A 184 1.45 5.69 -22.08
N ASN A 185 1.28 4.37 -21.95
CA ASN A 185 0.02 3.71 -22.26
C ASN A 185 -0.29 2.60 -21.23
N PRO A 186 -0.61 2.99 -19.98
CA PRO A 186 -0.97 2.02 -18.95
C PRO A 186 -2.31 1.36 -19.29
N ASP A 187 -2.43 0.06 -18.98
CA ASP A 187 -3.62 -0.74 -19.24
C ASP A 187 -4.55 -0.67 -18.02
N LEU A 188 -5.37 0.39 -17.96
CA LEU A 188 -6.28 0.64 -16.83
C LEU A 188 -7.73 0.45 -17.27
N HIS A 189 -8.53 -0.27 -16.48
CA HIS A 189 -9.88 -0.65 -16.88
C HIS A 189 -10.92 -0.34 -15.81
N TYR A 190 -12.05 0.23 -16.26
CA TYR A 190 -13.26 0.38 -15.47
C TYR A 190 -13.93 -0.98 -15.27
N MET A 191 -13.74 -1.57 -14.09
CA MET A 191 -14.20 -2.92 -13.81
C MET A 191 -14.34 -3.20 -12.30
N ASP A 192 -15.45 -3.83 -11.93
CA ASP A 192 -15.54 -4.55 -10.66
C ASP A 192 -14.86 -5.92 -10.84
N THR A 193 -13.67 -6.07 -10.28
CA THR A 193 -12.83 -7.28 -10.43
C THR A 193 -13.39 -8.51 -9.70
N LEU A 194 -14.37 -8.34 -8.81
CA LEU A 194 -15.07 -9.44 -8.16
C LEU A 194 -16.30 -9.90 -8.94
N SER A 195 -16.78 -9.10 -9.90
CA SER A 195 -17.97 -9.39 -10.71
C SER A 195 -17.79 -10.58 -11.64
N LYS A 196 -18.92 -11.12 -12.14
CA LYS A 196 -18.90 -12.19 -13.15
C LYS A 196 -18.34 -11.75 -14.50
N VAL A 197 -18.47 -10.46 -14.81
CA VAL A 197 -18.10 -9.86 -16.09
C VAL A 197 -16.58 -9.74 -16.24
N PHE A 198 -15.84 -9.64 -15.13
CA PHE A 198 -14.38 -9.47 -15.16
C PHE A 198 -13.65 -10.56 -15.98
N PRO A 199 -13.81 -11.87 -15.70
CA PRO A 199 -13.17 -12.92 -16.50
C PRO A 199 -13.69 -13.05 -17.93
N GLU A 200 -14.90 -12.55 -18.23
CA GLU A 200 -15.43 -12.53 -19.60
C GLU A 200 -14.74 -11.46 -20.46
N LYS A 201 -14.52 -10.27 -19.90
CA LYS A 201 -13.86 -9.17 -20.61
C LYS A 201 -12.34 -9.29 -20.65
N PHE A 202 -11.74 -9.81 -19.57
CA PHE A 202 -10.29 -9.87 -19.41
C PHE A 202 -9.80 -11.31 -19.14
N PRO A 203 -10.08 -12.28 -20.04
CA PRO A 203 -9.78 -13.68 -19.79
C PRO A 203 -8.29 -13.96 -19.60
N ALA A 204 -7.42 -13.18 -20.24
CA ALA A 204 -5.97 -13.35 -20.15
C ALA A 204 -5.38 -12.83 -18.84
N ILE A 205 -6.07 -11.97 -18.09
CA ILE A 205 -5.57 -11.36 -16.84
C ILE A 205 -6.34 -11.88 -15.61
N ALA A 206 -7.64 -12.16 -15.77
CA ALA A 206 -8.49 -12.60 -14.67
C ALA A 206 -8.19 -14.02 -14.17
N ASP A 207 -7.43 -14.80 -14.94
CA ASP A 207 -7.13 -16.21 -14.68
C ASP A 207 -5.68 -16.56 -15.04
N GLY A 208 -4.94 -16.99 -14.02
CA GLY A 208 -3.55 -17.44 -14.10
C GLY A 208 -3.29 -18.58 -15.08
N GLU A 209 -4.29 -19.40 -15.35
CA GLU A 209 -4.16 -20.53 -16.28
C GLU A 209 -4.26 -20.10 -17.75
N LYS A 210 -4.69 -18.85 -18.01
CA LYS A 210 -4.96 -18.31 -19.36
C LYS A 210 -4.01 -17.18 -19.76
N GLY A 211 -2.99 -16.91 -18.96
CA GLY A 211 -2.11 -15.76 -19.11
C GLY A 211 -1.66 -15.31 -17.73
N GLY A 212 -2.55 -14.69 -16.97
CA GLY A 212 -2.33 -14.24 -15.61
C GLY A 212 -1.29 -13.14 -15.45
N LEU A 213 -1.02 -12.83 -14.19
CA LEU A 213 -0.04 -11.85 -13.74
C LEU A 213 1.12 -12.56 -13.02
N ASP A 214 2.34 -12.05 -13.18
CA ASP A 214 3.52 -12.53 -12.46
C ASP A 214 3.58 -11.92 -11.05
N VAL A 215 3.22 -10.64 -10.93
CA VAL A 215 3.24 -9.89 -9.67
C VAL A 215 1.93 -9.17 -9.46
N ILE A 216 1.38 -9.28 -8.25
CA ILE A 216 0.25 -8.46 -7.81
C ILE A 216 0.60 -7.72 -6.53
N LEU A 217 0.37 -6.41 -6.50
CA LEU A 217 0.41 -5.60 -5.29
C LEU A 217 -0.94 -4.92 -5.15
N SER A 218 -1.54 -4.98 -3.97
CA SER A 218 -2.85 -4.38 -3.78
C SER A 218 -3.12 -4.01 -2.32
N ASN A 219 -3.91 -2.96 -2.15
CA ASN A 219 -4.57 -2.61 -0.91
C ASN A 219 -6.09 -2.56 -1.16
N PRO A 220 -6.77 -3.72 -1.14
CA PRO A 220 -8.19 -3.77 -1.44
C PRO A 220 -9.03 -2.99 -0.42
N PRO A 221 -10.23 -2.52 -0.81
CA PRO A 221 -11.10 -1.80 0.12
C PRO A 221 -11.47 -2.65 1.35
N PHE A 222 -11.34 -2.08 2.55
CA PHE A 222 -11.69 -2.77 3.79
C PHE A 222 -13.19 -2.70 4.09
N LYS A 223 -13.77 -3.80 4.57
CA LYS A 223 -15.15 -3.87 5.10
C LYS A 223 -16.23 -3.35 4.13
N CYS A 224 -16.02 -3.48 2.82
CA CYS A 224 -17.08 -3.21 1.86
C CYS A 224 -17.95 -4.46 1.71
N THR A 225 -19.27 -4.34 1.92
CA THR A 225 -20.20 -5.42 1.60
C THR A 225 -20.51 -5.32 0.11
N LEU A 226 -20.11 -6.33 -0.65
CA LEU A 226 -20.21 -6.31 -2.11
C LEU A 226 -21.64 -6.43 -2.61
N ALA A 227 -21.84 -5.97 -3.84
CA ALA A 227 -23.02 -6.25 -4.64
C ALA A 227 -23.19 -7.76 -4.91
N GLU A 228 -24.39 -8.19 -5.27
CA GLU A 228 -24.79 -9.60 -5.36
C GLU A 228 -24.09 -10.42 -6.47
N ASP A 229 -23.26 -9.79 -7.31
CA ASP A 229 -22.75 -10.38 -8.55
C ASP A 229 -21.32 -10.98 -8.47
N VAL A 230 -20.89 -11.43 -7.30
CA VAL A 230 -19.57 -12.05 -7.14
C VAL A 230 -19.43 -13.29 -8.03
N HIS A 231 -18.28 -13.42 -8.71
CA HIS A 231 -18.04 -14.53 -9.62
C HIS A 231 -18.07 -15.90 -8.90
N PRO A 232 -18.84 -16.89 -9.39
CA PRO A 232 -19.04 -18.17 -8.71
C PRO A 232 -17.75 -18.94 -8.39
N SER A 233 -16.68 -18.79 -9.19
CA SER A 233 -15.40 -19.47 -8.90
C SER A 233 -14.78 -19.05 -7.57
N LEU A 234 -14.96 -17.78 -7.17
CA LEU A 234 -14.43 -17.28 -5.90
C LEU A 234 -15.24 -17.85 -4.73
N LEU A 235 -16.56 -17.91 -4.90
CA LEU A 235 -17.50 -18.44 -3.91
C LEU A 235 -17.37 -19.96 -3.70
N LYS A 236 -16.85 -20.70 -4.69
CA LYS A 236 -16.52 -22.13 -4.55
C LYS A 236 -15.37 -22.36 -3.57
N ILE A 237 -14.41 -21.44 -3.49
CA ILE A 237 -13.28 -21.52 -2.56
C ILE A 237 -13.74 -21.01 -1.19
N VAL A 238 -14.35 -19.82 -1.14
CA VAL A 238 -14.81 -19.19 0.11
C VAL A 238 -16.23 -18.66 -0.02
N GLN A 239 -17.16 -19.25 0.74
CA GLN A 239 -18.55 -18.81 0.78
C GLN A 239 -18.70 -17.58 1.70
N THR A 240 -18.46 -16.39 1.16
CA THR A 240 -18.54 -15.12 1.91
C THR A 240 -18.93 -13.96 1.01
N ARG A 241 -19.46 -12.89 1.63
CA ARG A 241 -19.69 -11.59 0.99
C ARG A 241 -18.71 -10.50 1.46
N LYS A 242 -17.73 -10.90 2.29
CA LYS A 242 -16.66 -10.01 2.77
C LYS A 242 -15.64 -9.79 1.67
N SER A 243 -15.52 -8.54 1.22
CA SER A 243 -14.58 -8.16 0.15
C SER A 243 -13.14 -8.50 0.50
N GLU A 244 -12.70 -8.27 1.74
CA GLU A 244 -11.33 -8.51 2.17
C GLU A 244 -10.87 -9.97 1.98
N LEU A 245 -11.78 -10.93 2.11
CA LEU A 245 -11.50 -12.36 1.89
C LEU A 245 -11.56 -12.74 0.40
N LEU A 246 -12.50 -12.14 -0.34
CA LEU A 246 -12.68 -12.43 -1.77
C LEU A 246 -11.53 -11.89 -2.61
N PHE A 247 -10.95 -10.74 -2.24
CA PHE A 247 -9.79 -10.18 -2.93
C PHE A 247 -8.55 -11.09 -2.82
N ILE A 248 -8.31 -11.75 -1.69
CA ILE A 248 -7.20 -12.70 -1.55
C ILE A 248 -7.36 -13.86 -2.55
N VAL A 249 -8.57 -14.42 -2.65
CA VAL A 249 -8.87 -15.50 -3.58
C VAL A 249 -8.84 -15.02 -5.04
N LEU A 250 -9.29 -13.80 -5.32
CA LEU A 250 -9.19 -13.17 -6.62
C LEU A 250 -7.72 -13.03 -7.06
N VAL A 251 -6.86 -12.50 -6.18
CA VAL A 251 -5.42 -12.36 -6.43
C VAL A 251 -4.80 -13.71 -6.76
N LEU A 252 -5.07 -14.75 -5.96
CA LEU A 252 -4.61 -16.11 -6.25
C LEU A 252 -5.15 -16.66 -7.58
N ARG A 253 -6.38 -16.30 -7.99
CA ARG A 253 -6.91 -16.67 -9.30
C ARG A 253 -6.11 -15.99 -10.42
N MET A 254 -5.85 -14.69 -10.30
CA MET A 254 -5.18 -13.86 -11.31
C MET A 254 -3.68 -14.17 -11.47
N LEU A 255 -3.00 -14.61 -10.42
CA LEU A 255 -1.59 -14.96 -10.48
C LEU A 255 -1.32 -16.18 -11.37
N LYS A 256 -0.23 -16.15 -12.13
CA LYS A 256 0.35 -17.34 -12.78
C LYS A 256 0.86 -18.33 -11.74
N SER A 257 1.07 -19.60 -12.13
CA SER A 257 1.80 -20.53 -11.26
C SER A 257 3.21 -20.01 -11.00
N GLY A 258 3.62 -19.92 -9.74
CA GLY A 258 4.87 -19.25 -9.34
C GLY A 258 4.81 -17.72 -9.30
N GLY A 259 3.69 -17.11 -9.69
CA GLY A 259 3.44 -15.69 -9.51
C GLY A 259 3.28 -15.33 -8.03
N ARG A 260 3.69 -14.13 -7.65
CA ARG A 260 3.80 -13.69 -6.25
C ARG A 260 3.00 -12.42 -5.98
N SER A 261 2.59 -12.24 -4.73
CA SER A 261 1.82 -11.09 -4.32
C SER A 261 2.17 -10.65 -2.91
N ALA A 262 2.09 -9.34 -2.70
CA ALA A 262 1.95 -8.76 -1.36
C ALA A 262 0.63 -7.99 -1.31
N ILE A 263 -0.23 -8.33 -0.34
CA ILE A 263 -1.56 -7.74 -0.18
C ILE A 263 -1.74 -7.22 1.24
N ILE A 264 -2.30 -6.02 1.38
CA ILE A 264 -2.66 -5.48 2.69
C ILE A 264 -4.03 -6.02 3.08
N VAL A 265 -4.14 -6.50 4.32
CA VAL A 265 -5.38 -7.03 4.90
C VAL A 265 -5.61 -6.45 6.29
N PRO A 266 -6.87 -6.29 6.73
CA PRO A 266 -7.16 -6.01 8.13
C PRO A 266 -6.85 -7.24 8.98
N ASP A 267 -6.43 -7.04 10.22
CA ASP A 267 -6.07 -8.10 11.17
C ASP A 267 -7.15 -9.18 11.36
N GLY A 268 -8.43 -8.82 11.17
CA GLY A 268 -9.54 -9.78 11.21
C GLY A 268 -9.40 -10.92 10.19
N VAL A 269 -8.65 -10.75 9.11
CA VAL A 269 -8.30 -11.84 8.17
C VAL A 269 -7.38 -12.86 8.84
N LEU A 270 -6.48 -12.44 9.73
CA LEU A 270 -5.47 -13.28 10.36
C LEU A 270 -6.04 -14.20 11.44
N PHE A 271 -7.04 -13.74 12.20
CA PHE A 271 -7.58 -14.47 13.35
C PHE A 271 -9.10 -14.73 13.31
N GLY A 272 -9.81 -14.24 12.29
CA GLY A 272 -11.27 -14.36 12.21
C GLY A 272 -11.75 -15.82 12.34
N SER A 273 -12.81 -16.05 13.10
CA SER A 273 -13.28 -17.40 13.45
C SER A 273 -14.32 -18.00 12.49
N SER A 274 -14.83 -17.22 11.52
CA SER A 274 -15.84 -17.75 10.59
C SER A 274 -15.22 -18.77 9.63
N LYS A 275 -16.05 -19.70 9.14
CA LYS A 275 -15.63 -20.73 8.16
C LYS A 275 -14.90 -20.15 6.96
N ALA A 276 -15.31 -18.96 6.49
CA ALA A 276 -14.65 -18.29 5.37
C ALA A 276 -13.23 -17.80 5.70
N HIS A 277 -12.97 -17.29 6.91
CA HIS A 277 -11.61 -16.87 7.29
C HIS A 277 -10.69 -18.09 7.45
N LEU A 278 -11.21 -19.18 8.04
CA LEU A 278 -10.49 -20.46 8.11
C LEU A 278 -10.16 -20.97 6.71
N ALA A 279 -11.15 -21.02 5.81
CA ALA A 279 -10.96 -21.49 4.44
C ALA A 279 -9.93 -20.66 3.64
N VAL A 280 -9.93 -19.32 3.77
CA VAL A 280 -8.89 -18.48 3.12
C VAL A 280 -7.49 -18.82 3.65
N ARG A 281 -7.32 -18.92 4.98
CA ARG A 281 -6.00 -19.18 5.59
C ARG A 281 -5.51 -20.59 5.29
N GLU A 282 -6.39 -21.58 5.32
CA GLU A 282 -6.11 -22.94 4.85
C GLU A 282 -5.71 -22.94 3.37
N TYR A 283 -6.45 -22.24 2.52
CA TYR A 283 -6.14 -22.16 1.08
C TYR A 283 -4.78 -21.48 0.82
N LEU A 284 -4.43 -20.44 1.57
CA LEU A 284 -3.11 -19.80 1.51
C LEU A 284 -1.98 -20.74 1.95
N LEU A 285 -2.19 -21.51 3.03
CA LEU A 285 -1.13 -22.33 3.63
C LEU A 285 -0.94 -23.67 2.89
N ASP A 286 -2.04 -24.35 2.55
CA ASP A 286 -2.04 -25.74 2.06
C ASP A 286 -2.06 -25.87 0.54
N HIS A 287 -2.56 -24.87 -0.18
CA HIS A 287 -2.65 -24.89 -1.65
C HIS A 287 -1.72 -23.87 -2.32
N ASN A 288 -1.02 -23.07 -1.52
CA ASN A 288 -0.10 -22.03 -1.97
C ASN A 288 1.10 -21.95 -1.00
N GLN A 289 2.05 -21.09 -1.35
CA GLN A 289 3.18 -20.79 -0.49
C GLN A 289 2.97 -19.42 0.17
N LEU A 290 2.41 -19.43 1.38
CA LEU A 290 2.41 -18.28 2.27
C LEU A 290 3.83 -18.09 2.81
N GLU A 291 4.48 -17.01 2.40
CA GLU A 291 5.89 -16.77 2.70
C GLU A 291 6.07 -15.92 3.95
N GLY A 292 5.23 -14.91 4.12
CA GLY A 292 5.36 -13.96 5.21
C GLY A 292 4.05 -13.32 5.65
N VAL A 293 3.95 -13.06 6.96
CA VAL A 293 2.92 -12.26 7.61
C VAL A 293 3.61 -11.13 8.36
N ILE A 294 3.45 -9.91 7.89
CA ILE A 294 4.07 -8.73 8.47
C ILE A 294 2.97 -7.89 9.12
N SER A 295 2.93 -7.85 10.45
CA SER A 295 2.02 -6.99 11.21
C SER A 295 2.52 -5.55 11.14
N LEU A 296 1.63 -4.61 10.80
CA LEU A 296 1.94 -3.18 10.73
C LEU A 296 1.51 -2.45 12.01
N PRO A 297 2.18 -1.34 12.38
CA PRO A 297 1.77 -0.53 13.51
C PRO A 297 0.33 -0.01 13.38
N SER A 298 -0.31 0.22 14.52
CA SER A 298 -1.61 0.88 14.55
C SER A 298 -1.48 2.32 14.02
N GLY A 299 -2.48 2.80 13.28
CA GLY A 299 -2.50 4.19 12.81
C GLY A 299 -1.69 4.49 11.54
N VAL A 300 -1.02 3.50 10.95
CA VAL A 300 -0.39 3.62 9.61
C VAL A 300 -1.42 4.09 8.58
N PHE A 301 -2.61 3.50 8.61
CA PHE A 301 -3.72 3.90 7.76
C PHE A 301 -4.73 4.76 8.53
N ARG A 302 -4.48 6.08 8.56
CA ARG A 302 -5.34 7.07 9.23
C ARG A 302 -6.80 7.02 8.75
N SER A 303 -7.01 6.71 7.47
CA SER A 303 -8.33 6.66 6.84
C SER A 303 -9.25 5.53 7.36
N PHE A 304 -8.70 4.51 8.05
CA PHE A 304 -9.49 3.40 8.60
C PHE A 304 -9.61 3.43 10.13
N ALA A 305 -9.62 4.62 10.73
CA ALA A 305 -9.76 4.80 12.18
C ALA A 305 -8.71 4.03 13.01
N GLY A 306 -7.50 3.86 12.46
CA GLY A 306 -6.40 3.19 13.16
C GLY A 306 -6.56 1.67 13.32
N LEU A 307 -7.42 1.02 12.52
CA LEU A 307 -7.53 -0.44 12.51
C LEU A 307 -6.15 -1.08 12.26
N PRO A 308 -5.74 -2.09 13.06
CA PRO A 308 -4.55 -2.88 12.79
C PRO A 308 -4.65 -3.59 11.44
N THR A 309 -3.53 -3.62 10.74
CA THR A 309 -3.39 -4.19 9.40
C THR A 309 -2.14 -5.01 9.29
N ALA A 310 -2.11 -5.94 8.36
CA ALA A 310 -0.94 -6.74 8.04
C ALA A 310 -0.74 -6.86 6.54
N ILE A 311 0.50 -7.15 6.14
CA ILE A 311 0.87 -7.51 4.78
C ILE A 311 1.02 -9.03 4.73
N LEU A 312 0.27 -9.67 3.83
CA LEU A 312 0.46 -11.07 3.48
C LEU A 312 1.30 -11.15 2.23
N VAL A 313 2.41 -11.89 2.29
CA VAL A 313 3.28 -12.17 1.15
C VAL A 313 3.15 -13.65 0.80
N PHE A 314 2.77 -13.95 -0.44
CA PHE A 314 2.56 -15.33 -0.88
C PHE A 314 2.82 -15.53 -2.37
N THR A 315 3.10 -16.78 -2.73
CA THR A 315 3.32 -17.25 -4.10
C THR A 315 2.27 -18.30 -4.46
N LYS A 316 1.72 -18.25 -5.67
CA LYS A 316 0.69 -19.17 -6.13
C LYS A 316 1.26 -20.57 -6.40
N GLY A 317 0.59 -21.57 -5.85
CA GLY A 317 0.98 -22.97 -5.95
C GLY A 317 2.02 -23.37 -4.91
N GLY A 318 2.42 -24.64 -4.96
CA GLY A 318 3.27 -25.23 -3.92
C GLY A 318 2.52 -25.43 -2.60
N ARG A 319 3.29 -25.56 -1.52
CA ARG A 319 2.76 -25.72 -0.16
C ARG A 319 3.71 -25.08 0.84
N SER A 320 3.17 -24.41 1.83
CA SER A 320 3.95 -23.74 2.88
C SER A 320 4.52 -24.76 3.86
N GLN A 321 5.83 -24.68 4.13
CA GLN A 321 6.49 -25.45 5.20
C GLN A 321 6.68 -24.60 6.44
N ASP A 322 7.33 -23.44 6.29
CA ASP A 322 7.53 -22.43 7.33
C ASP A 322 7.03 -21.09 6.80
N VAL A 323 6.48 -20.27 7.70
CA VAL A 323 5.98 -18.91 7.40
C VAL A 323 6.78 -17.91 8.24
N PHE A 324 7.25 -16.84 7.61
CA PHE A 324 7.94 -15.74 8.28
C PHE A 324 6.94 -14.80 8.96
N PHE A 325 7.18 -14.48 10.21
CA PHE A 325 6.39 -13.52 10.98
C PHE A 325 7.29 -12.34 11.35
N TYR A 326 6.80 -11.13 11.14
CA TYR A 326 7.47 -9.91 11.58
C TYR A 326 6.47 -8.95 12.22
N ASP A 327 6.83 -8.38 13.37
CA ASP A 327 6.02 -7.39 14.07
C ASP A 327 6.65 -5.99 13.97
N ALA A 328 6.18 -5.16 13.04
CA ALA A 328 6.64 -3.80 12.92
C ALA A 328 5.97 -2.93 14.00
N GLN A 329 6.78 -2.34 14.87
CA GLN A 329 6.33 -1.46 15.97
C GLN A 329 6.26 0.00 15.53
N ALA A 330 7.14 0.42 14.62
CA ALA A 330 7.20 1.79 14.12
C ALA A 330 7.42 1.83 12.61
N ASP A 331 6.69 2.72 11.92
CA ASP A 331 6.79 2.93 10.48
C ASP A 331 7.65 4.15 10.10
N GLY A 332 8.33 4.77 11.09
CA GLY A 332 9.21 5.92 10.88
C GLY A 332 8.51 7.29 10.83
N LEU A 333 7.18 7.37 11.00
CA LEU A 333 6.44 8.63 10.97
C LEU A 333 5.73 8.91 12.30
N SER A 334 5.82 10.14 12.79
CA SER A 334 5.02 10.56 13.95
C SER A 334 3.53 10.59 13.60
N HIS A 335 2.69 10.12 14.52
CA HIS A 335 1.22 10.14 14.38
C HIS A 335 0.60 11.55 14.51
N GLU A 336 1.43 12.58 14.72
CA GLU A 336 1.01 13.98 14.79
C GLU A 336 0.75 14.57 13.38
N GLU A 337 0.02 15.69 13.33
CA GLU A 337 -0.44 16.33 12.08
C GLU A 337 0.70 16.81 11.17
N LYS A 338 1.93 16.89 11.70
CA LYS A 338 3.16 17.15 10.96
C LYS A 338 3.99 15.87 10.97
N CYS A 339 4.03 15.15 9.84
CA CYS A 339 4.94 14.03 9.64
C CYS A 339 6.39 14.51 9.85
N LEU A 340 6.92 14.31 11.04
CA LEU A 340 8.34 14.38 11.31
C LEU A 340 8.89 12.96 11.19
N GLU A 341 10.02 12.82 10.51
CA GLU A 341 10.74 11.55 10.45
C GLU A 341 11.22 11.22 11.86
N ASN A 342 10.79 10.07 12.39
CA ASN A 342 11.27 9.55 13.66
C ASN A 342 12.51 8.67 13.41
N ALA A 343 13.42 8.59 14.39
CA ALA A 343 14.60 7.73 14.31
C ALA A 343 14.25 6.23 14.25
N ASP A 344 13.08 5.86 14.76
CA ASP A 344 12.60 4.47 14.82
C ASP A 344 11.78 4.13 13.57
N ASN A 345 12.40 3.42 12.62
CA ASN A 345 11.76 2.92 11.40
C ASN A 345 12.07 1.42 11.22
N ASP A 346 11.09 0.57 11.49
CA ASP A 346 11.25 -0.88 11.35
C ASP A 346 11.13 -1.35 9.90
N LEU A 347 10.62 -0.53 8.96
CA LEU A 347 10.31 -0.99 7.60
C LEU A 347 11.56 -1.42 6.82
N SER A 348 12.69 -0.74 7.04
CA SER A 348 13.97 -1.15 6.44
C SER A 348 14.45 -2.49 7.01
N ASP A 349 14.29 -2.71 8.32
CA ASP A 349 14.64 -3.99 8.95
C ASP A 349 13.73 -5.11 8.47
N VAL A 350 12.42 -4.88 8.32
CA VAL A 350 11.47 -5.86 7.74
C VAL A 350 12.02 -6.42 6.42
N LEU A 351 12.44 -5.53 5.51
CA LEU A 351 12.93 -5.93 4.19
C LEU A 351 14.25 -6.70 4.27
N ILE A 352 15.16 -6.27 5.16
CA ILE A 352 16.45 -6.94 5.38
C ILE A 352 16.22 -8.35 5.94
N GLN A 353 15.44 -8.48 7.01
CA GLN A 353 15.14 -9.76 7.65
C GLN A 353 14.39 -10.71 6.70
N TYR A 354 13.42 -10.20 5.94
CA TYR A 354 12.69 -11.00 4.96
C TYR A 354 13.61 -11.53 3.86
N ARG A 355 14.60 -10.75 3.39
CA ARG A 355 15.60 -11.22 2.43
C ARG A 355 16.52 -12.29 3.01
N HIS A 356 17.01 -12.10 4.24
CA HIS A 356 17.81 -13.12 4.93
C HIS A 356 17.01 -14.42 5.13
N TRP A 357 15.72 -14.32 5.44
CA TRP A 357 14.82 -15.47 5.50
C TRP A 357 14.71 -16.19 4.14
N ARG A 358 14.41 -15.44 3.07
CA ARG A 358 14.28 -15.98 1.70
C ARG A 358 15.55 -16.66 1.20
N ASN A 359 16.71 -16.15 1.59
CA ASN A 359 18.00 -16.72 1.19
C ASN A 359 18.52 -17.82 2.14
N GLY A 360 17.87 -18.06 3.28
CA GLY A 360 18.32 -19.02 4.29
C GLY A 360 19.60 -18.59 5.03
N GLU A 361 19.84 -17.27 5.14
CA GLU A 361 21.06 -16.68 5.69
C GLU A 361 21.01 -16.42 7.21
N SER A 362 19.88 -16.70 7.87
CA SER A 362 19.71 -16.44 9.31
C SER A 362 18.79 -17.46 9.99
N ASP A 363 19.02 -17.67 11.28
CA ASP A 363 18.16 -18.51 12.11
C ASP A 363 17.02 -17.68 12.71
N PHE A 364 15.79 -18.09 12.38
CA PHE A 364 14.55 -17.44 12.81
C PHE A 364 13.79 -18.28 13.84
N SER A 365 14.44 -19.19 14.56
CA SER A 365 13.80 -20.02 15.59
C SER A 365 13.43 -19.26 16.88
N ASP A 366 14.07 -18.12 17.16
CA ASP A 366 13.81 -17.36 18.40
C ASP A 366 12.50 -16.56 18.31
N ARG A 367 11.45 -17.10 18.93
CA ARG A 367 10.10 -16.50 18.97
C ARG A 367 9.98 -15.27 19.89
N THR A 368 11.07 -14.87 20.54
CA THR A 368 11.13 -13.63 21.35
C THR A 368 11.59 -12.42 20.53
N ALA A 369 12.16 -12.66 19.35
CA ALA A 369 12.60 -11.61 18.42
C ALA A 369 11.42 -10.92 17.69
N LYS A 370 11.71 -9.79 17.05
CA LYS A 370 10.74 -9.10 16.16
C LYS A 370 10.35 -9.94 14.94
N ALA A 371 11.29 -10.77 14.47
CA ALA A 371 11.17 -11.63 13.31
C ALA A 371 11.40 -13.09 13.70
N PHE A 372 10.50 -13.99 13.35
CA PHE A 372 10.66 -15.42 13.62
C PHE A 372 9.86 -16.27 12.61
N LYS A 373 10.20 -17.56 12.50
CA LYS A 373 9.49 -18.51 11.66
C LYS A 373 8.50 -19.34 12.47
N VAL A 374 7.38 -19.69 11.84
CA VAL A 374 6.38 -20.61 12.40
C VAL A 374 6.13 -21.71 11.40
N SER A 375 6.18 -22.97 11.86
CA SER A 375 5.94 -24.11 10.99
C SER A 375 4.46 -24.18 10.58
N ALA A 376 4.19 -24.65 9.38
CA ALA A 376 2.84 -24.88 8.91
C ALA A 376 2.11 -25.95 9.76
N ALA A 377 2.83 -26.87 10.41
CA ALA A 377 2.25 -27.82 11.35
C ALA A 377 1.70 -27.10 12.60
N ASP A 378 2.47 -26.17 13.17
CA ASP A 378 2.03 -25.36 14.31
C ASP A 378 0.84 -24.48 13.94
N ILE A 379 0.85 -23.89 12.74
CA ILE A 379 -0.27 -23.08 12.23
C ILE A 379 -1.54 -23.93 12.10
N ARG A 380 -1.44 -25.16 11.57
CA ARG A 380 -2.59 -26.09 11.49
C ARG A 380 -3.10 -26.48 12.88
N ALA A 381 -2.21 -26.73 13.84
CA ALA A 381 -2.60 -27.07 15.21
C ALA A 381 -3.39 -25.94 15.90
N HIS A 382 -3.16 -24.69 15.50
CA HIS A 382 -3.87 -23.50 16.00
C HIS A 382 -4.99 -23.04 15.05
N ASN A 383 -5.65 -23.96 14.35
CA ASN A 383 -6.78 -23.67 13.45
C ASN A 383 -6.44 -22.61 12.39
N PHE A 384 -5.25 -22.68 11.81
CA PHE A 384 -4.77 -21.76 10.78
C PHE A 384 -4.69 -20.29 11.24
N GLU A 385 -4.58 -20.01 12.54
CA GLU A 385 -4.43 -18.64 13.04
C GLU A 385 -3.09 -18.03 12.56
N LEU A 386 -3.15 -16.84 11.94
CA LEU A 386 -1.98 -16.11 11.43
C LEU A 386 -1.68 -14.85 12.25
N SER A 387 -2.19 -14.77 13.48
CA SER A 387 -1.88 -13.66 14.38
C SER A 387 -0.50 -13.87 15.00
N ILE A 388 0.40 -12.90 14.85
CA ILE A 388 1.76 -13.00 15.39
C ILE A 388 1.80 -13.20 16.90
N ASN A 389 0.85 -12.58 17.61
CA ASN A 389 0.72 -12.66 19.07
C ASN A 389 0.40 -14.08 19.58
N ARG A 390 -0.10 -14.96 18.71
CA ARG A 390 -0.33 -16.37 19.06
C ARG A 390 0.97 -17.13 19.27
N TYR A 391 2.01 -16.78 18.53
CA TYR A 391 3.25 -17.55 18.44
C TYR A 391 4.42 -16.90 19.16
N ARG A 392 4.32 -15.59 19.45
CA ARG A 392 5.35 -14.87 20.18
C ARG A 392 5.53 -15.43 21.59
N GLU A 393 6.79 -15.64 21.97
CA GLU A 393 7.18 -15.94 23.33
C GLU A 393 7.49 -14.64 24.07
N ILE A 394 6.70 -14.33 25.11
CA ILE A 394 6.96 -13.17 25.97
C ILE A 394 7.90 -13.62 27.09
N ARG A 395 9.15 -13.15 27.07
CA ARG A 395 10.04 -13.28 28.23
C ARG A 395 9.53 -12.36 29.33
N HIS A 396 8.73 -12.89 30.25
CA HIS A 396 8.47 -12.20 31.51
C HIS A 396 9.79 -12.14 32.28
N GLN A 397 10.45 -10.97 32.29
CA GLN A 397 11.33 -10.66 33.41
C GLN A 397 10.40 -10.55 34.63
N GLU A 398 10.60 -11.40 35.63
CA GLU A 398 10.05 -11.14 36.95
C GLU A 398 10.53 -9.76 37.36
N VAL A 399 9.64 -8.77 37.27
CA VAL A 399 9.88 -7.49 37.91
C VAL A 399 9.91 -7.82 39.40
N LYS A 400 11.11 -7.93 39.96
CA LYS A 400 11.28 -8.01 41.41
C LYS A 400 10.81 -6.68 41.98
N PHE A 401 9.55 -6.64 42.39
CA PHE A 401 9.03 -5.54 43.17
C PHE A 401 9.76 -5.50 44.51
N GLU A 402 10.06 -4.30 44.99
CA GLU A 402 10.51 -4.12 46.36
C GLU A 402 9.48 -4.74 47.32
N GLU A 403 9.94 -5.34 48.43
CA GLU A 403 9.00 -5.89 49.41
C GLU A 403 8.02 -4.80 49.88
N PRO A 404 6.72 -5.11 50.05
CA PRO A 404 5.71 -4.13 50.47
C PRO A 404 6.10 -3.34 51.73
N LYS A 405 6.91 -3.93 52.61
CA LYS A 405 7.44 -3.27 53.82
C LYS A 405 8.39 -2.10 53.49
N VAL A 406 9.21 -2.22 52.45
CA VAL A 406 10.14 -1.16 52.01
C VAL A 406 9.35 0.00 51.41
N ILE A 407 8.33 -0.33 50.60
CA ILE A 407 7.42 0.66 50.02
C ILE A 407 6.66 1.41 51.12
N LEU A 408 6.12 0.69 52.11
CA LEU A 408 5.42 1.27 53.26
C LEU A 408 6.33 2.18 54.11
N ALA A 409 7.56 1.75 54.39
CA ALA A 409 8.52 2.56 55.15
C ALA A 409 8.85 3.88 54.42
N ARG A 410 9.03 3.82 53.09
CA ARG A 410 9.25 5.02 52.27
C ARG A 410 8.04 5.95 52.25
N MET A 411 6.82 5.39 52.18
CA MET A 411 5.58 6.18 52.26
C MET A 411 5.45 6.89 53.61
N GLN A 412 5.75 6.21 54.72
CA GLN A 412 5.73 6.83 56.05
C GLN A 412 6.76 7.96 56.18
N MET A 413 7.96 7.80 55.63
CA MET A 413 8.96 8.86 55.61
C MET A 413 8.48 10.08 54.81
N LEU A 414 7.93 9.86 53.62
CA LEU A 414 7.36 10.93 52.78
C LEU A 414 6.20 11.64 53.47
N GLU A 415 5.35 10.92 54.20
CA GLU A 415 4.25 11.52 54.94
C GLU A 415 4.75 12.44 56.06
N VAL A 416 5.81 12.04 56.78
CA VAL A 416 6.46 12.89 57.78
C VAL A 416 7.06 14.14 57.14
N GLU A 417 7.70 14.01 55.98
CA GLU A 417 8.28 15.14 55.24
C GLU A 417 7.19 16.11 54.76
N ILE A 418 6.11 15.60 54.16
CA ILE A 418 4.94 16.40 53.74
C ILE A 418 4.33 17.14 54.95
N GLN A 419 4.18 16.48 56.09
CA GLN A 419 3.64 17.11 57.30
C GLN A 419 4.56 18.23 57.82
N ARG A 420 5.88 18.03 57.78
CA ARG A 420 6.85 19.07 58.15
C ARG A 420 6.76 20.26 57.21
N ASP A 421 6.79 20.02 55.90
CA ASP A 421 6.77 21.08 54.89
C ASP A 421 5.45 21.87 54.94
N MET A 422 4.32 21.20 55.21
CA MET A 422 3.03 21.84 55.45
C MET A 422 3.05 22.74 56.69
N ALA A 423 3.67 22.29 57.80
CA ALA A 423 3.78 23.08 59.01
C ALA A 423 4.70 24.31 58.83
N GLU A 424 5.78 24.17 58.07
CA GLU A 424 6.64 25.30 57.67
C GLU A 424 5.86 26.32 56.83
N LEU A 425 5.07 25.85 55.86
CA LEU A 425 4.24 26.71 55.02
C LEU A 425 3.17 27.46 55.83
N GLU A 426 2.51 26.78 56.78
CA GLU A 426 1.56 27.41 57.71
C GLU A 426 2.23 28.47 58.61
N ALA A 427 3.47 28.24 59.05
CA ALA A 427 4.22 29.19 59.86
C ALA A 427 4.62 30.45 59.08
N MET A 428 4.87 30.33 57.77
CA MET A 428 5.16 31.48 56.89
C MET A 428 3.92 32.31 56.54
N LEU A 429 2.71 31.78 56.74
CA LEU A 429 1.44 32.47 56.49
C LEU A 429 0.92 33.25 57.72
N ARG A 430 1.61 33.17 58.86
CA ARG A 430 1.38 34.01 60.05
C ARG A 430 2.36 35.17 60.09
#